data_AF-A0A0L0F088-F1
#
_entry.id   AF-A0A0L0F088-F1
#
_cell.length_a   1.000
_cell.length_b   1.000
_cell.length_c   1.000
_cell.angle_alpha   90.00
_cell.angle_beta   90.00
_cell.angle_gamma   90.00
#
_symmetry.space_group_name_H-M   'P 1'
#
loop_
_entity.id
_entity.type
_entity.pdbx_description
1 polymer ?
#
loop_
_entity_poly.entity_id
_entity_poly.type
_entity_poly.pdbx_seq_one_letter_code
_entity_poly.pdbx_strand_id
1 'polypeptide(L)' 'MTVTKASAAYWEGKQSAESLQRVYGISFPDNKQMKDWKKMMEEAAKRDHRRIGKDQ' A
#
# COMPACT_ATOMS: atom_id res chain seq x y z
N MET A 1 -11.15 3.76 -9.15
CA MET A 1 -10.73 3.75 -7.72
C MET A 1 -10.44 2.30 -7.33
N THR A 2 -9.38 2.04 -6.58
CA THR A 2 -9.04 0.69 -6.08
C THR A 2 -8.46 0.78 -4.67
N VAL A 3 -8.88 -0.13 -3.80
CA VAL A 3 -8.31 -0.31 -2.44
C VAL A 3 -6.97 -1.05 -2.58
N THR A 4 -5.91 -0.51 -1.98
CA THR A 4 -4.53 -0.96 -2.20
C THR A 4 -3.96 -1.75 -1.03
N LYS A 5 -4.28 -1.35 0.20
CA LYS A 5 -3.76 -2.00 1.41
C LYS A 5 -4.66 -1.73 2.61
N ALA A 6 -4.70 -2.67 3.54
CA ALA A 6 -5.22 -2.46 4.89
C ALA A 6 -4.05 -2.42 5.89
N SER A 7 -4.12 -1.52 6.88
CA SER A 7 -3.18 -1.50 8.01
C SER A 7 -3.89 -1.10 9.30
N ALA A 8 -3.23 -1.31 10.43
CA ALA A 8 -3.61 -0.65 11.67
C ALA A 8 -3.00 0.76 11.73
N ALA A 9 -3.63 1.65 12.48
CA ALA A 9 -3.11 2.95 12.87
C ALA A 9 -3.62 3.30 14.27
N TYR A 10 -2.88 4.08 15.04
CA TYR A 10 -3.34 4.53 16.36
C TYR A 10 -3.97 5.92 16.28
N TRP A 11 -4.96 6.18 17.14
CA TRP A 11 -5.52 7.52 17.28
C TRP A 11 -4.43 8.55 17.59
N GLU A 12 -4.40 9.65 16.82
CA GLU A 12 -3.35 10.69 16.87
C GLU A 12 -1.90 10.16 16.78
N GLY A 13 -1.70 8.92 16.35
CA GLY A 13 -0.38 8.26 16.38
C GLY A 13 0.11 7.88 17.77
N LYS A 14 -0.72 8.01 18.82
CA LYS A 14 -0.38 7.63 20.20
C LYS A 14 -0.55 6.12 20.38
N GLN A 15 0.54 5.39 20.57
CA GLN A 15 0.52 3.92 20.71
C GLN A 15 -0.34 3.41 21.87
N SER A 16 -0.51 4.20 22.93
CA SER A 16 -1.37 3.88 24.07
C SER A 16 -2.87 4.11 23.82
N ALA A 17 -3.23 4.73 22.70
CA ALA A 17 -4.61 5.02 22.34
C ALA A 17 -5.23 3.87 21.52
N GLU A 18 -6.51 4.03 21.17
CA GLU A 18 -7.27 3.04 20.40
C GLU A 18 -6.61 2.72 19.05
N SER A 19 -6.64 1.44 18.69
CA SER A 19 -6.22 0.95 17.38
C SER A 19 -7.37 1.07 16.37
N LEU A 20 -7.09 1.74 15.25
CA LEU A 20 -8.00 1.99 14.15
C LEU A 20 -7.58 1.19 12.91
N GLN A 21 -8.57 0.86 12.08
CA GLN A 21 -8.32 0.24 10.78
C GLN A 21 -8.16 1.31 9.70
N ARG A 22 -6.96 1.36 9.10
CA ARG A 22 -6.64 2.25 7.98
C ARG A 22 -6.78 1.50 6.66
N VAL A 23 -7.63 2.02 5.78
CA VAL A 23 -7.82 1.51 4.42
C VAL A 23 -7.20 2.48 3.43
N TYR A 24 -6.22 2.02 2.66
CA TYR A 24 -5.58 2.80 1.61
C TYR A 24 -6.31 2.59 0.29
N GLY A 25 -6.52 3.67 -0.45
CA GLY A 25 -7.10 3.62 -1.79
C GLY A 25 -6.49 4.68 -2.70
N ILE A 26 -6.48 4.41 -4.00
CA ILE A 26 -6.04 5.35 -5.02
C ILE A 26 -7.07 5.40 -6.16
N SER A 27 -7.22 6.56 -6.77
CA SER A 27 -8.08 6.79 -7.93
C SER A 27 -7.39 7.65 -8.95
N PHE A 28 -7.58 7.32 -10.23
CA PHE A 28 -7.15 8.12 -11.36
C PHE A 28 -8.37 8.51 -12.19
N PRO A 29 -8.31 9.65 -12.90
CA PRO A 29 -9.38 10.07 -13.81
C PRO A 29 -9.49 9.17 -15.04
N ASP A 30 -8.40 8.50 -15.44
CA ASP A 30 -8.36 7.62 -16.61
C ASP A 30 -7.86 6.20 -16.28
N ASN A 31 -8.37 5.21 -17.02
CA ASN A 31 -8.05 3.80 -16.83
C ASN A 31 -6.63 3.43 -17.26
N LYS A 32 -6.04 4.13 -18.23
CA LYS A 32 -4.65 3.90 -18.65
C LYS A 32 -3.69 4.26 -17.51
N GLN A 33 -3.92 5.40 -16.87
CA GLN A 33 -3.11 5.84 -15.71
C GLN A 33 -3.18 4.83 -14.55
N MET A 34 -4.36 4.24 -14.31
CA MET A 34 -4.50 3.18 -13.30
C MET A 34 -3.67 1.94 -13.63
N LYS A 35 -3.62 1.53 -14.91
CA LYS A 35 -2.82 0.38 -15.35
C LYS A 35 -1.32 0.67 -15.25
N ASP A 36 -0.89 1.84 -15.67
CA ASP A 36 0.51 2.26 -15.60
C ASP A 36 0.99 2.32 -14.14
N TRP A 37 0.18 2.89 -13.24
CA TRP A 37 0.47 2.90 -11.81
C TRP A 37 0.58 1.49 -11.22
N LYS A 38 -0.34 0.57 -11.58
CA LYS A 38 -0.25 -0.84 -11.13
C LYS A 38 1.05 -1.51 -11.59
N LYS A 39 1.44 -1.30 -12.85
CA LYS A 39 2.69 -1.82 -13.39
C LYS A 39 3.91 -1.29 -12.64
N MET A 40 3.92 0.01 -12.32
CA MET A 40 4.99 0.61 -11.51
C MET A 40 5.08 0.01 -10.11
N MET A 41 3.94 -0.23 -9.45
CA MET A 41 3.91 -0.84 -8.12
C MET A 41 4.39 -2.29 -8.12
N GLU A 42 4.06 -3.06 -9.15
CA GLU A 42 4.54 -4.44 -9.30
C GLU A 42 6.06 -4.50 -9.49
N GLU A 43 6.61 -3.61 -10.31
CA GLU A 43 8.05 -3.47 -10.51
C GLU A 43 8.79 -3.01 -9.25
N ALA A 44 8.19 -2.13 -8.44
CA ALA A 44 8.73 -1.75 -7.14
C ALA A 44 8.72 -2.93 -6.14
N ALA A 45 7.64 -3.72 -6.11
CA ALA A 45 7.51 -4.87 -5.22
C ALA A 45 8.54 -5.97 -5.52
N LYS A 46 8.92 -6.15 -6.79
CA LYS A 46 9.98 -7.09 -7.19
C LYS A 46 11.34 -6.72 -6.59
N ARG A 47 11.57 -5.44 -6.30
CA ARG A 47 12.84 -4.90 -5.79
C ARG A 47 12.84 -4.69 -4.26
N ASP A 48 11.82 -5.18 -3.56
CA ASP A 48 11.77 -5.09 -2.10
C ASP A 48 12.81 -6.04 -1.47
N HIS A 49 13.86 -5.45 -0.87
CA HIS A 49 14.94 -6.18 -0.22
C HIS A 49 14.46 -7.12 0.89
N ARG A 50 13.35 -6.81 1.57
CA ARG A 50 12.80 -7.66 2.64
C ARG A 50 12.21 -8.95 2.08
N ARG A 51 11.68 -8.90 0.85
CA ARG A 51 11.14 -10.07 0.15
C ARG A 51 12.27 -10.90 -0.43
N ILE A 52 13.18 -10.25 -1.17
CA ILE A 52 14.35 -10.91 -1.78
C ILE A 52 15.20 -11.61 -0.73
N GLY A 53 15.45 -10.98 0.42
CA GLY A 53 16.23 -11.58 1.50
C GLY A 53 15.54 -12.73 2.23
N LYS A 54 14.22 -12.88 2.09
CA LYS A 54 13.46 -14.00 2.66
C LYS A 54 13.32 -15.18 1.69
N ASP A 55 13.40 -14.91 0.39
CA ASP A 55 13.30 -15.90 -0.68
C ASP A 55 14.66 -16.57 -1.02
N GLN A 56 15.75 -16.18 -0.33
CA GLN A 56 17.09 -16.78 -0.44
C GLN A 56 17.28 -17.99 0.47
#